data_AF-A0A535NS81-F1
#
_entry.id   AF-A0A535NS81-F1
#
_cell.length_a   1.000
_cell.length_b   1.000
_cell.length_c   1.000
_cell.angle_alpha   90.00
_cell.angle_beta   90.00
_cell.angle_gamma   90.00
#
_symmetry.space_group_name_H-M   'P 1'
#
loop_
_entity.id
_entity.type
_entity.pdbx_description
1 polymer ?
#
loop_
_entity_poly.entity_id
_entity_poly.type
_entity_poly.pdbx_seq_one_letter_code
_entity_poly.pdbx_strand_id
1 'polypeptide(L)'
;MSLRNPMQASNWGPSYAPMAQMRSTLNDDLAALQAKDPNFNQQMFLDRAQAAFFALQKAWMDRNLEPARVYMSDGIYRRWKTQIDAMIAAHKRNVLERLVIGGAQIVKVQTDPNFDSITVRIDASAADYEVDDTTSNTVTYGSRDTKPFTEYWTFIRSGAARTKAGEGADVTQCPNCGAPLSINESGVCSYCKATVTSGQFGWVLDNITQASEWHG
;
A
#
# COMPACT_ATOMS: atom_id res chain seq x y z
N MET A 1 -10.82 -52.78 -7.53
CA MET A 1 -10.68 -51.75 -8.59
C MET A 1 -11.97 -50.92 -8.60
N SER A 2 -11.97 -49.85 -7.80
CA SER A 2 -13.12 -48.96 -7.53
C SER A 2 -13.24 -47.96 -8.68
N LEU A 3 -14.30 -47.96 -9.50
CA LEU A 3 -15.65 -47.41 -9.32
C LEU A 3 -15.75 -45.87 -9.25
N ARG A 4 -16.38 -45.34 -10.32
CA ARG A 4 -17.40 -44.28 -10.43
C ARG A 4 -17.01 -42.85 -10.84
N ASN A 5 -17.82 -42.41 -11.81
CA ASN A 5 -18.01 -41.11 -12.45
C ASN A 5 -18.86 -40.16 -11.56
N PRO A 6 -19.33 -39.00 -12.05
CA PRO A 6 -18.86 -37.63 -11.76
C PRO A 6 -19.76 -36.90 -10.74
N MET A 7 -19.22 -36.00 -9.91
CA MET A 7 -20.05 -35.18 -9.02
C MET A 7 -19.56 -33.73 -8.92
N GLN A 8 -20.40 -32.86 -9.50
CA GLN A 8 -20.92 -31.61 -8.93
C GLN A 8 -19.97 -30.42 -8.77
N ALA A 9 -20.27 -29.37 -9.56
CA ALA A 9 -19.97 -27.99 -9.27
C ALA A 9 -20.41 -27.66 -7.84
N SER A 10 -19.45 -27.49 -6.94
CA SER A 10 -19.69 -27.11 -5.57
C SER A 10 -19.90 -25.59 -5.52
N ASN A 11 -21.09 -25.24 -5.07
CA ASN A 11 -21.66 -23.92 -4.97
C ASN A 11 -20.99 -23.12 -3.82
N TRP A 12 -19.72 -22.76 -3.98
CA TRP A 12 -18.96 -21.93 -3.02
C TRP A 12 -18.88 -20.48 -3.52
N GLY A 13 -19.99 -19.77 -3.46
CA GLY A 13 -19.97 -18.31 -3.45
C GLY A 13 -19.79 -17.83 -2.00
N PRO A 14 -18.85 -16.91 -1.69
CA PRO A 14 -18.79 -16.33 -0.37
C PRO A 14 -20.10 -15.60 -0.08
N SER A 15 -20.67 -15.85 1.09
CA SER A 15 -21.76 -15.06 1.66
C SER A 15 -21.24 -13.63 1.85
N TYR A 16 -21.56 -12.75 0.91
CA TYR A 16 -21.31 -11.32 1.06
C TYR A 16 -22.09 -10.82 2.28
N ALA A 17 -21.37 -10.37 3.31
CA ALA A 17 -21.96 -9.49 4.30
C ALA A 17 -22.55 -8.26 3.58
N PRO A 18 -23.73 -7.76 3.96
CA PRO A 18 -24.40 -6.72 3.21
C PRO A 18 -23.56 -5.42 3.27
N MET A 19 -23.00 -5.03 2.13
CA MET A 19 -22.24 -3.78 1.91
C MET A 19 -22.98 -2.51 2.37
N ALA A 20 -24.29 -2.59 2.62
CA ALA A 20 -25.11 -1.49 3.11
C ALA A 20 -24.76 -1.04 4.54
N GLN A 21 -24.38 -1.97 5.44
CA GLN A 21 -24.04 -1.62 6.85
C GLN A 21 -22.65 -0.99 6.99
N MET A 22 -21.67 -1.38 6.16
CA MET A 22 -20.33 -0.76 6.14
C MET A 22 -20.34 0.67 5.59
N ARG A 23 -21.24 0.98 4.64
CA ARG A 23 -21.28 2.30 4.01
C ARG A 23 -21.80 3.40 4.94
N SER A 24 -22.72 3.08 5.86
CA SER A 24 -23.20 4.07 6.84
C SER A 24 -22.10 4.42 7.84
N THR A 25 -21.35 3.43 8.34
CA THR A 25 -20.27 3.68 9.32
C THR A 25 -19.09 4.40 8.68
N LEU A 26 -18.69 4.02 7.45
CA LEU A 26 -17.55 4.64 6.78
C LEU A 26 -17.75 6.15 6.54
N ASN A 27 -18.95 6.57 6.16
CA ASN A 27 -19.23 8.00 5.97
C ASN A 27 -19.15 8.77 7.29
N ASP A 28 -19.64 8.18 8.39
CA ASP A 28 -19.55 8.77 9.73
C ASP A 28 -18.09 8.85 10.21
N ASP A 29 -17.29 7.80 9.95
CA ASP A 29 -15.86 7.76 10.30
C ASP A 29 -15.06 8.79 9.49
N LEU A 30 -15.35 8.95 8.19
CA LEU A 30 -14.77 9.99 7.36
C LEU A 30 -15.17 11.39 7.84
N ALA A 31 -16.44 11.59 8.22
CA ALA A 31 -16.90 12.86 8.77
C ALA A 31 -16.22 13.18 10.12
N ALA A 32 -16.01 12.18 10.98
CA ALA A 32 -15.28 12.34 12.24
C ALA A 32 -13.80 12.72 11.99
N LEU A 33 -13.15 12.07 11.02
CA LEU A 33 -11.80 12.42 10.61
C LEU A 33 -11.72 13.85 10.07
N GLN A 34 -12.67 14.26 9.22
CA GLN A 34 -12.74 15.62 8.67
C GLN A 34 -13.01 16.67 9.77
N ALA A 35 -13.87 16.37 10.74
CA ALA A 35 -14.14 17.25 11.86
C ALA A 35 -12.90 17.46 12.74
N LYS A 36 -12.10 16.39 12.91
CA LYS A 36 -10.82 16.43 13.62
C LYS A 36 -9.74 17.17 12.83
N ASP A 37 -9.72 16.99 11.50
CA ASP A 37 -8.75 17.58 10.56
C ASP A 37 -9.47 18.25 9.38
N PRO A 38 -9.88 19.53 9.53
CA PRO A 38 -10.68 20.22 8.51
C PRO A 38 -9.99 20.39 7.15
N ASN A 39 -8.66 20.24 7.09
CA ASN A 39 -7.88 20.30 5.86
C ASN A 39 -7.73 18.93 5.19
N PHE A 40 -8.17 17.85 5.84
CA PHE A 40 -8.17 16.53 5.21
C PHE A 40 -8.99 16.59 3.92
N ASN A 41 -8.52 15.91 2.89
CA ASN A 41 -9.22 15.80 1.63
C ASN A 41 -9.12 14.36 1.16
N GLN A 42 -10.27 13.72 1.02
CA GLN A 42 -10.36 12.32 0.66
C GLN A 42 -9.71 12.01 -0.70
N GLN A 43 -9.93 12.88 -1.70
CA GLN A 43 -9.37 12.68 -3.04
C GLN A 43 -7.85 12.83 -3.01
N MET A 44 -7.32 13.85 -2.34
CA MET A 44 -5.87 14.03 -2.18
C MET A 44 -5.22 12.85 -1.45
N PHE A 45 -5.90 12.28 -0.46
CA PHE A 45 -5.43 11.07 0.20
C PHE A 45 -5.41 9.86 -0.75
N LEU A 46 -6.46 9.67 -1.57
CA LEU A 46 -6.49 8.60 -2.56
C LEU A 46 -5.39 8.77 -3.62
N ASP A 47 -5.16 9.98 -4.10
CA ASP A 47 -4.10 10.29 -5.06
C ASP A 47 -2.71 9.98 -4.45
N ARG A 48 -2.50 10.32 -3.17
CA ARG A 48 -1.30 9.94 -2.41
C ARG A 48 -1.15 8.42 -2.30
N ALA A 49 -2.23 7.69 -2.01
CA ALA A 49 -2.20 6.24 -1.91
C ALA A 49 -1.82 5.60 -3.25
N GLN A 50 -2.31 6.13 -4.37
CA GLN A 50 -1.93 5.70 -5.71
C GLN A 50 -0.45 6.02 -6.03
N ALA A 51 0.02 7.23 -5.70
CA ALA A 51 1.42 7.61 -5.85
C ALA A 51 2.34 6.68 -5.04
N ALA A 52 1.98 6.39 -3.78
CA ALA A 52 2.67 5.44 -2.94
C ALA A 52 2.68 4.03 -3.56
N PHE A 53 1.55 3.56 -4.10
CA PHE A 53 1.43 2.27 -4.77
C PHE A 53 2.45 2.14 -5.91
N PHE A 54 2.45 3.08 -6.86
CA PHE A 54 3.37 3.00 -7.99
C PHE A 54 4.84 3.17 -7.56
N ALA A 55 5.14 4.08 -6.63
CA ALA A 55 6.49 4.27 -6.12
C ALA A 55 7.03 3.00 -5.45
N LEU A 56 6.20 2.34 -4.63
CA LEU A 56 6.57 1.12 -3.92
C LEU A 56 6.70 -0.08 -4.86
N GLN A 57 5.79 -0.26 -5.82
CA GLN A 57 5.92 -1.33 -6.82
C GLN A 57 7.18 -1.14 -7.68
N LYS A 58 7.49 0.10 -8.07
CA LYS A 58 8.75 0.41 -8.77
C LYS A 58 9.97 0.08 -7.91
N ALA A 59 9.97 0.51 -6.65
CA ALA A 59 11.05 0.23 -5.70
C ALA A 59 11.27 -1.27 -5.49
N TRP A 60 10.18 -2.06 -5.45
CA TRP A 60 10.21 -3.51 -5.36
C TRP A 60 10.87 -4.15 -6.59
N MET A 61 10.42 -3.78 -7.80
CA MET A 61 11.01 -4.27 -9.06
C MET A 61 12.47 -3.89 -9.23
N ASP A 62 12.84 -2.67 -8.84
CA ASP A 62 14.21 -2.16 -8.88
C ASP A 62 15.09 -2.74 -7.76
N ARG A 63 14.48 -3.45 -6.79
CA ARG A 63 15.13 -3.94 -5.55
C ARG A 63 15.84 -2.82 -4.78
N ASN A 64 15.29 -1.60 -4.85
CA ASN A 64 15.79 -0.42 -4.17
C ASN A 64 14.62 0.34 -3.53
N LEU A 65 14.56 0.31 -2.19
CA LEU A 65 13.49 0.94 -1.41
C LEU A 65 13.68 2.43 -1.16
N GLU A 66 14.88 2.97 -1.36
CA GLU A 66 15.20 4.36 -0.99
C GLU A 66 14.24 5.38 -1.62
N PRO A 67 13.89 5.32 -2.92
CA PRO A 67 13.00 6.31 -3.53
C PRO A 67 11.58 6.30 -2.95
N ALA A 68 11.14 5.16 -2.42
CA ALA A 68 9.80 5.00 -1.83
C ALA A 68 9.81 5.08 -0.29
N ARG A 69 10.98 5.29 0.33
CA ARG A 69 11.17 5.20 1.79
C ARG A 69 10.21 6.09 2.57
N VAL A 70 9.89 7.27 2.02
CA VAL A 70 9.02 8.27 2.66
C VAL A 70 7.60 7.76 2.89
N TYR A 71 7.14 6.81 2.07
CA TYR A 71 5.81 6.23 2.18
C TYR A 71 5.76 5.08 3.19
N MET A 72 6.88 4.50 3.61
CA MET A 72 6.90 3.27 4.39
C MET A 72 7.01 3.54 5.88
N SER A 73 6.20 2.87 6.70
CA SER A 73 6.54 2.70 8.11
C SER A 73 7.83 1.89 8.25
N ASP A 74 8.50 2.00 9.40
CA ASP A 74 9.70 1.21 9.68
C ASP A 74 9.44 -0.30 9.62
N GLY A 75 8.23 -0.74 9.98
CA GLY A 75 7.80 -2.13 9.90
C GLY A 75 7.74 -2.64 8.45
N ILE A 76 7.13 -1.86 7.56
CA ILE A 76 7.06 -2.16 6.13
C ILE A 76 8.45 -2.15 5.49
N TYR A 77 9.27 -1.13 5.78
CA TYR A 77 10.64 -1.04 5.27
C TYR A 77 11.46 -2.28 5.62
N ARG A 78 11.49 -2.68 6.90
CA ARG A 78 12.28 -3.85 7.33
C ARG A 78 11.79 -5.14 6.68
N ARG A 79 10.47 -5.37 6.64
CA ARG A 79 9.88 -6.57 6.04
C ARG A 79 10.21 -6.68 4.55
N TRP A 80 10.12 -5.59 3.81
CA TRP A 80 10.43 -5.56 2.38
C TRP A 80 11.93 -5.64 2.13
N LYS A 81 12.76 -4.99 2.94
CA LYS A 81 14.22 -5.06 2.83
C LYS A 81 14.71 -6.50 2.97
N THR A 82 14.20 -7.26 3.94
CA THR A 82 14.54 -8.68 4.08
C THR A 82 14.17 -9.51 2.85
N GLN A 83 13.01 -9.27 2.25
CA GLN A 83 12.59 -9.99 1.04
C GLN A 83 13.42 -9.60 -0.18
N ILE A 84 13.73 -8.30 -0.33
CA ILE A 84 14.62 -7.81 -1.38
C ILE A 84 16.02 -8.41 -1.25
N ASP A 85 16.58 -8.45 -0.04
CA ASP A 85 17.89 -9.04 0.20
C ASP A 85 17.92 -10.53 -0.18
N ALA A 86 16.84 -11.26 0.14
CA ALA A 86 16.68 -12.65 -0.28
C ALA A 86 16.56 -12.79 -1.81
N MET A 87 15.81 -11.90 -2.48
CA MET A 87 15.72 -11.87 -3.95
C MET A 87 17.09 -11.59 -4.59
N ILE A 88 17.85 -10.63 -4.07
CA ILE A 88 19.20 -10.31 -4.56
C ILE A 88 20.14 -11.52 -4.38
N ALA A 89 20.14 -12.13 -3.20
CA ALA A 89 20.97 -13.30 -2.91
C ALA A 89 20.62 -14.51 -3.81
N ALA A 90 19.35 -14.62 -4.21
CA ALA A 90 18.87 -15.66 -5.11
C ALA A 90 18.96 -15.28 -6.61
N HIS A 91 19.52 -14.11 -6.94
CA HIS A 91 19.56 -13.54 -8.30
C HIS A 91 18.19 -13.42 -9.00
N LYS A 92 17.14 -13.25 -8.20
CA LYS A 92 15.75 -13.17 -8.65
C LYS A 92 15.29 -11.73 -8.67
N ARG A 93 14.48 -11.38 -9.67
CA ARG A 93 13.80 -10.09 -9.76
C ARG A 93 12.32 -10.30 -10.04
N ASN A 94 11.48 -9.71 -9.22
CA ASN A 94 10.06 -9.62 -9.51
C ASN A 94 9.81 -8.49 -10.53
N VAL A 95 8.93 -8.75 -11.49
CA VAL A 95 8.59 -7.82 -12.56
C VAL A 95 7.07 -7.75 -12.67
N LEU A 96 6.56 -6.52 -12.57
CA LEU A 96 5.16 -6.18 -12.82
C LEU A 96 5.08 -5.39 -14.13
N GLU A 97 4.76 -6.07 -15.23
CA GLU A 97 4.55 -5.43 -16.53
C GLU A 97 3.08 -5.02 -16.71
N ARG A 98 2.86 -3.90 -17.43
CA ARG A 98 1.51 -3.36 -17.72
C ARG A 98 0.68 -3.15 -16.45
N LEU A 99 1.34 -2.74 -15.37
CA LEU A 99 0.70 -2.41 -14.10
C LEU A 99 -0.24 -1.21 -14.27
N VAL A 100 -1.52 -1.42 -13.98
CA VAL A 100 -2.55 -0.37 -14.01
C VAL A 100 -3.45 -0.49 -12.78
N ILE A 101 -3.89 0.64 -12.25
CA ILE A 101 -4.94 0.70 -11.24
C ILE A 101 -6.28 0.82 -11.97
N GLY A 102 -7.17 -0.13 -11.73
CA GLY A 102 -8.56 -0.10 -12.21
C GLY A 102 -9.50 0.62 -11.24
N GLY A 103 -9.15 0.69 -9.95
CA GLY A 103 -9.90 1.45 -8.95
C GLY A 103 -9.18 1.56 -7.61
N ALA A 104 -9.41 2.67 -6.92
CA ALA A 104 -8.95 2.87 -5.54
C ALA A 104 -10.10 3.45 -4.72
N GLN A 105 -10.41 2.84 -3.58
CA GLN A 105 -11.52 3.26 -2.73
C GLN A 105 -11.14 3.10 -1.26
N ILE A 106 -11.48 4.10 -0.44
CA ILE A 106 -11.40 3.96 1.00
C ILE A 106 -12.48 2.99 1.44
N VAL A 107 -12.10 1.95 2.19
CA VAL A 107 -13.02 0.93 2.68
C VAL A 107 -13.13 0.90 4.21
N LYS A 108 -12.17 1.52 4.91
CA LYS A 108 -12.14 1.59 6.37
C LYS A 108 -11.42 2.85 6.82
N VAL A 109 -11.97 3.51 7.83
CA VAL A 109 -11.32 4.59 8.56
C VAL A 109 -11.45 4.29 10.03
N GLN A 110 -10.39 4.45 10.79
CA GLN A 110 -10.44 4.35 12.25
C GLN A 110 -9.65 5.52 12.83
N THR A 111 -10.25 6.21 13.79
CA THR A 111 -9.64 7.35 14.47
C THR A 111 -9.71 7.12 15.96
N ASP A 112 -8.56 7.24 16.62
CA ASP A 112 -8.46 7.27 18.07
C ASP A 112 -7.50 8.40 18.54
N PRO A 113 -7.30 8.59 19.85
CA PRO A 113 -6.41 9.64 20.36
C PRO A 113 -4.94 9.48 19.94
N ASN A 114 -4.49 8.26 19.69
CA ASN A 114 -3.10 7.91 19.39
C ASN A 114 -2.83 7.88 17.89
N PHE A 115 -3.73 7.30 17.09
CA PHE A 115 -3.56 7.12 15.66
C PHE A 115 -4.85 7.34 14.86
N ASP A 116 -4.68 7.84 13.64
CA ASP A 116 -5.67 7.69 12.57
C ASP A 116 -5.17 6.61 11.62
N SER A 117 -6.09 5.80 11.10
CA SER A 117 -5.80 4.78 10.08
C SER A 117 -6.84 4.82 8.97
N ILE A 118 -6.39 4.62 7.74
CA ILE A 118 -7.24 4.53 6.55
C ILE A 118 -6.80 3.31 5.74
N THR A 119 -7.74 2.41 5.44
CA THR A 119 -7.51 1.30 4.52
C THR A 119 -8.11 1.63 3.16
N VAL A 120 -7.27 1.55 2.13
CA VAL A 120 -7.64 1.71 0.72
C VAL A 120 -7.64 0.34 0.07
N ARG A 121 -8.77 -0.03 -0.54
CA ARG A 121 -8.83 -1.12 -1.49
C ARG A 121 -8.31 -0.63 -2.83
N ILE A 122 -7.31 -1.29 -3.37
CA ILE A 122 -6.72 -1.04 -4.68
C ILE A 122 -7.01 -2.26 -5.56
N ASP A 123 -7.80 -2.04 -6.60
CA ASP A 123 -8.06 -3.02 -7.65
C ASP A 123 -7.10 -2.70 -8.82
N ALA A 124 -6.19 -3.61 -9.12
CA ALA A 124 -5.14 -3.41 -10.12
C ALA A 124 -5.04 -4.61 -11.06
N SER A 125 -4.29 -4.46 -12.15
CA SER A 125 -3.91 -5.58 -13.00
C SER A 125 -2.49 -5.43 -13.48
N ALA A 126 -1.77 -6.54 -13.54
CA ALA A 126 -0.39 -6.59 -14.05
C ALA A 126 -0.09 -8.01 -14.56
N ALA A 127 0.93 -8.11 -15.41
CA ALA A 127 1.65 -9.36 -15.60
C ALA A 127 2.74 -9.44 -14.53
N ASP A 128 2.54 -10.33 -13.55
CA ASP A 128 3.44 -10.53 -12.41
C ASP A 128 4.21 -11.84 -12.60
N TYR A 129 5.54 -11.71 -12.70
CA TYR A 129 6.43 -12.84 -12.85
C TYR A 129 7.82 -12.54 -12.27
N GLU A 130 8.54 -13.61 -11.95
CA GLU A 130 9.91 -13.55 -11.49
C GLU A 130 10.85 -13.94 -12.63
N VAL A 131 11.98 -13.25 -12.72
CA VAL A 131 13.08 -13.60 -13.62
C VAL A 131 14.36 -13.87 -12.86
N ASP A 132 15.19 -14.73 -13.43
CA ASP A 132 16.58 -14.90 -13.03
C ASP A 132 17.48 -13.97 -13.86
N ASP A 133 18.16 -13.05 -13.17
CA ASP A 133 19.01 -12.03 -13.81
C ASP A 133 20.36 -12.60 -14.31
N THR A 134 20.71 -13.84 -13.95
CA THR A 134 21.90 -14.54 -14.47
C THR A 134 21.66 -15.21 -15.82
N THR A 135 20.41 -15.54 -16.16
CA THR A 135 20.05 -16.36 -17.33
C THR A 135 19.20 -15.59 -18.35
N SER A 136 19.68 -14.43 -18.80
CA SER A 136 19.00 -13.60 -19.83
C SER A 136 17.52 -13.28 -19.49
N ASN A 137 17.20 -13.10 -18.20
CA ASN A 137 15.84 -12.82 -17.69
C ASN A 137 14.83 -13.93 -18.02
N THR A 138 15.23 -15.19 -17.90
CA THR A 138 14.29 -16.32 -18.03
C THR A 138 13.26 -16.28 -16.91
N VAL A 139 11.98 -16.51 -17.24
CA VAL A 139 10.89 -16.52 -16.25
C VAL A 139 10.98 -17.78 -15.39
N THR A 140 11.10 -17.60 -14.07
CA THR A 140 11.22 -18.69 -13.08
C THR A 140 9.92 -18.95 -12.32
N TYR A 141 9.06 -17.94 -12.22
CA TYR A 141 7.76 -18.03 -11.54
C TYR A 141 6.78 -17.03 -12.15
N GLY A 142 5.48 -17.32 -12.05
CA GLY A 142 4.43 -16.46 -12.60
C GLY A 142 4.28 -16.58 -14.12
N SER A 143 3.71 -15.56 -14.74
CA SER A 143 3.43 -15.56 -16.18
C SER A 143 3.40 -14.14 -16.73
N ARG A 144 3.70 -13.98 -18.02
CA ARG A 144 3.53 -12.70 -18.73
C ARG A 144 2.07 -12.36 -19.04
N ASP A 145 1.10 -13.11 -18.52
CA ASP A 145 -0.31 -12.81 -18.69
C ASP A 145 -0.75 -11.75 -17.70
N THR A 146 -1.44 -10.71 -18.18
CA THR A 146 -2.03 -9.70 -17.30
C THR A 146 -3.21 -10.30 -16.55
N LYS A 147 -3.15 -10.25 -15.22
CA LYS A 147 -4.20 -10.75 -14.33
C LYS A 147 -4.64 -9.64 -13.37
N PRO A 148 -5.95 -9.56 -13.06
CA PRO A 148 -6.43 -8.66 -12.04
C PRO A 148 -6.06 -9.17 -10.64
N PHE A 149 -5.80 -8.25 -9.72
CA PHE A 149 -5.59 -8.52 -8.31
C PHE A 149 -6.14 -7.37 -7.46
N THR A 150 -6.41 -7.67 -6.19
CA THR A 150 -6.94 -6.70 -5.23
C THR A 150 -6.10 -6.75 -3.96
N GLU A 151 -5.65 -5.57 -3.51
CA GLU A 151 -4.93 -5.42 -2.26
C GLU A 151 -5.59 -4.36 -1.37
N TYR A 152 -5.38 -4.49 -0.06
CA TYR A 152 -5.84 -3.56 0.96
C TYR A 152 -4.64 -2.92 1.62
N TRP A 153 -4.46 -1.63 1.38
CA TRP A 153 -3.32 -0.85 1.84
C TRP A 153 -3.77 0.02 3.01
N THR A 154 -3.24 -0.24 4.20
CA THR A 154 -3.55 0.52 5.42
C THR A 154 -2.46 1.53 5.69
N PHE A 155 -2.85 2.80 5.70
CA PHE A 155 -2.00 3.92 6.05
C PHE A 155 -2.32 4.38 7.46
N ILE A 156 -1.31 4.80 8.20
CA ILE A 156 -1.44 5.35 9.54
C ILE A 156 -0.79 6.71 9.65
N ARG A 157 -1.27 7.51 10.60
CA ARG A 157 -0.59 8.70 11.11
C ARG A 157 -0.90 8.86 12.59
N SER A 158 -0.15 9.72 13.28
CA SER A 158 -0.49 10.11 14.64
C SER A 158 -1.86 10.77 14.69
N GLY A 159 -2.66 10.45 15.71
CA GLY A 159 -3.95 11.10 15.95
C GLY A 159 -3.82 12.61 16.26
N ALA A 160 -2.63 13.09 16.60
CA ALA A 160 -2.34 14.51 16.76
C ALA A 160 -1.96 15.21 15.43
N ALA A 161 -1.65 14.45 14.37
CA ALA A 161 -1.26 15.02 13.08
C ALA A 161 -2.45 15.69 12.37
N ARG A 162 -2.18 16.73 11.60
CA ARG A 162 -3.16 17.47 10.79
C ARG A 162 -2.61 17.72 9.41
N THR A 163 -3.46 17.67 8.40
CA THR A 163 -3.09 17.95 7.01
C THR A 163 -2.64 19.40 6.87
N LYS A 164 -1.45 19.58 6.29
CA LYS A 164 -0.88 20.91 6.08
C LYS A 164 -1.49 21.55 4.82
N ALA A 165 -1.69 22.87 4.86
CA ALA A 165 -2.14 23.60 3.69
C ALA A 165 -1.13 23.44 2.54
N GLY A 166 -1.62 23.03 1.37
CA GLY A 166 -0.78 22.77 0.19
C GLY A 166 -0.09 21.41 0.16
N GLU A 167 -0.42 20.49 1.08
CA GLU A 167 0.01 19.08 0.98
C GLU A 167 -0.59 18.44 -0.28
N GLY A 168 0.28 17.95 -1.17
CA GLY A 168 -0.11 17.28 -2.41
C GLY A 168 -0.06 15.75 -2.31
N ALA A 169 -0.44 15.09 -3.41
CA ALA A 169 -0.37 13.63 -3.53
C ALA A 169 1.08 13.12 -3.43
N ASP A 170 2.01 13.79 -4.12
CA ASP A 170 3.43 13.47 -4.07
C ASP A 170 4.11 14.10 -2.86
N VAL A 171 4.95 13.32 -2.18
CA VAL A 171 5.76 13.83 -1.07
C VAL A 171 7.05 14.42 -1.60
N THR A 172 7.03 15.70 -1.96
CA THR A 172 8.21 16.43 -2.47
C THR A 172 8.91 17.27 -1.40
N GLN A 173 8.28 17.43 -0.24
CA GLN A 173 8.78 18.22 0.89
C GLN A 173 8.72 17.42 2.19
N CYS A 174 9.60 17.74 3.12
CA CYS A 174 9.62 17.19 4.46
C CYS A 174 8.34 17.60 5.21
N PRO A 175 7.52 16.64 5.68
CA PRO A 175 6.27 16.96 6.37
C PRO A 175 6.49 17.62 7.73
N ASN A 176 7.70 17.57 8.31
CA ASN A 176 8.02 18.30 9.52
C ASN A 176 8.44 19.75 9.24
N CYS A 177 9.51 19.97 8.45
CA CYS A 177 10.15 21.29 8.29
C CYS A 177 9.93 22.00 6.95
N GLY A 178 9.30 21.36 5.95
CA GLY A 178 9.02 21.96 4.64
C GLY A 178 10.21 22.05 3.67
N ALA A 179 11.42 21.64 4.07
CA ALA A 179 12.56 21.52 3.15
C ALA A 179 12.29 20.49 2.05
N PRO A 180 12.98 20.54 0.89
CA PRO A 180 12.90 19.49 -0.12
C PRO A 180 13.09 18.10 0.50
N LEU A 181 12.31 17.12 0.03
CA LEU A 181 12.36 15.77 0.60
C LEU A 181 13.75 15.17 0.38
N SER A 182 14.47 14.96 1.47
CA SER A 182 15.73 14.24 1.53
C SER A 182 15.79 13.51 2.86
N ILE A 183 15.74 12.18 2.80
CA ILE A 183 15.73 11.30 3.98
C ILE A 183 16.72 10.16 3.79
N ASN A 184 17.27 9.63 4.89
CA ASN A 184 18.08 8.42 4.85
C ASN A 184 17.21 7.15 4.97
N GLU A 185 17.84 5.98 4.94
CA GLU A 185 17.16 4.68 5.14
C GLU A 185 16.42 4.56 6.49
N SER A 186 16.86 5.27 7.52
CA SER A 186 16.14 5.33 8.80
C SER A 186 14.93 6.27 8.76
N GLY A 187 14.61 6.86 7.61
CA GLY A 187 13.51 7.80 7.45
C GLY A 187 13.76 9.15 8.11
N VAL A 188 15.02 9.47 8.43
CA VAL A 188 15.41 10.71 9.10
C VAL A 188 15.68 11.79 8.06
N CYS A 189 15.03 12.94 8.20
CA CYS A 189 15.23 14.10 7.33
C CYS A 189 16.65 14.67 7.45
N SER A 190 17.31 14.86 6.31
CA SER A 190 18.67 15.42 6.23
C SER A 190 18.77 16.83 6.83
N TYR A 191 17.67 17.59 6.81
CA TYR A 191 17.61 18.98 7.28
C TYR A 191 17.25 19.08 8.78
N CYS A 192 16.03 18.70 9.16
CA CYS A 192 15.53 18.89 10.53
C CYS A 192 15.80 17.71 11.48
N LYS A 193 16.37 16.61 10.98
CA LYS A 193 16.67 15.38 11.74
C LYS A 193 15.46 14.67 12.36
N ALA A 194 14.24 15.08 12.00
CA ALA A 194 13.04 14.36 12.39
C ALA A 194 12.89 13.05 11.60
N THR A 195 12.40 12.01 12.26
CA THR A 195 11.98 10.75 11.63
C THR A 195 10.63 10.96 10.96
N VAL A 196 10.62 11.27 9.67
CA VAL A 196 9.40 11.65 8.94
C VAL A 196 8.50 10.46 8.62
N THR A 197 9.06 9.25 8.66
CA THR A 197 8.37 7.97 8.36
C THR A 197 7.70 7.36 9.59
N SER A 198 7.71 8.06 10.73
CA SER A 198 7.10 7.61 11.98
C SER A 198 5.57 7.74 12.02
N GLY A 199 4.96 8.35 11.00
CA GLY A 199 3.55 8.71 11.00
C GLY A 199 3.23 9.98 11.82
N GLN A 200 4.19 10.56 12.54
CA GLN A 200 3.94 11.74 13.38
C GLN A 200 3.60 13.00 12.57
N PHE A 201 4.09 13.08 11.33
CA PHE A 201 4.00 14.30 10.51
C PHE A 201 3.12 14.12 9.27
N GLY A 202 2.62 12.91 9.01
CA GLY A 202 1.82 12.61 7.83
C GLY A 202 1.56 11.11 7.69
N TRP A 203 0.88 10.75 6.62
CA TRP A 203 0.49 9.37 6.33
C TRP A 203 1.67 8.52 5.85
N VAL A 204 1.82 7.34 6.46
CA VAL A 204 2.74 6.28 6.06
C VAL A 204 2.00 4.96 5.93
N LEU A 205 2.40 4.14 4.97
CA LEU A 205 1.90 2.78 4.77
C LEU A 205 2.42 1.89 5.90
N ASP A 206 1.50 1.20 6.56
CA ASP A 206 1.80 0.31 7.67
C ASP A 206 1.50 -1.16 7.37
N ASN A 207 0.51 -1.43 6.52
CA ASN A 207 0.15 -2.79 6.17
C ASN A 207 -0.35 -2.92 4.74
N ILE A 208 -0.06 -4.06 4.12
CA ILE A 208 -0.64 -4.51 2.86
C ILE A 208 -1.25 -5.88 3.12
N THR A 209 -2.52 -6.07 2.76
CA THR A 209 -3.24 -7.33 2.92
C THR A 209 -3.81 -7.78 1.58
N GLN A 210 -3.61 -9.05 1.26
CA GLN A 210 -4.18 -9.64 0.06
C GLN A 210 -5.70 -9.80 0.22
N ALA A 211 -6.45 -9.76 -0.87
CA ALA A 211 -7.90 -9.86 -0.78
C ALA A 211 -8.42 -11.15 -0.12
N SER A 212 -7.67 -12.25 -0.19
CA SER A 212 -8.00 -13.50 0.49
C SER A 212 -7.87 -13.44 2.02
N GLU A 213 -7.09 -12.48 2.54
CA GLU A 213 -6.76 -12.35 3.97
C GLU A 213 -7.48 -11.17 4.63
N TRP A 214 -8.23 -10.38 3.84
CA TRP A 214 -8.95 -9.22 4.35
C TRP A 214 -10.30 -9.64 4.95
N HIS A 215 -10.52 -9.32 6.23
CA HIS A 215 -11.72 -9.69 6.97
C HIS A 215 -12.63 -8.52 7.40
N GLY A 216 -12.29 -7.28 7.01
CA GLY A 216 -13.07 -6.09 7.37
C GLY A 216 -12.60 -5.42 8.65
#